data_AF-A0A1X2GLX4-F1
#
_entry.id   AF-A0A1X2GLX4-F1
#
_cell.length_a   1.000
_cell.length_b   1.000
_cell.length_c   1.000
_cell.angle_alpha   90.00
_cell.angle_beta   90.00
_cell.angle_gamma   90.00
#
_symmetry.space_group_name_H-M   'P 1'
#
loop_
_entity.id
_entity.type
_entity.pdbx_description
1 polymer ?
#
loop_
_entity_poly.entity_id
_entity_poly.type
_entity_poly.pdbx_seq_one_letter_code
_entity_poly.pdbx_strand_id
1 'polypeptide(L)'
;MFHYHYLPTGDLFERAKPFLELHQVDLVPTIYDRRLSHFAHQADVIRLDVLRRYGGIYLDLDVISVKPMDDLLNHEFVMGQEGVGGSVGLCNGVILSQPNARFLQRWQQTYHTFNMEQWNYHSVILPGKLAPYFKDEITIQNHTSFFWPLWDSPGLRAIFLEKSYDWADNYATHLWESAANPHLMKDLSEDVIMTIDNSLNCLLRRFLVDDPSTLDAHRCKIIEHSERADGLVGHWSLERRGDAVMNPMPAYDDSGNDMNGLIRNGYYADNDDGVYVNGQDSYVFLPMPSKTILPLPSSWGRPSGVTVQWDMKTASTHTGRAALVIHSNTCKVFIKTQSILGRGLALRVETWLLAENGWSWHRHKDLSVGAGPFVINQDDRYHRYTLILQNDIKEDLLMPNLVLYMDGEVVASISGWSIPAVLPIHREEDLRIRGLWFGSTEPDHYQDPWDTSLSLEAWYKDISMWERAMDIRDVGARAFHNADPL
;
A
#
# COMPACT_ATOMS: atom_id res chain seq x y z
N MET A 1 -24.99 -4.86 -20.17
CA MET A 1 -24.89 -6.27 -20.64
C MET A 1 -23.79 -6.96 -19.87
N PHE A 2 -24.04 -8.15 -19.33
CA PHE A 2 -23.05 -8.98 -18.64
C PHE A 2 -22.81 -10.24 -19.47
N HIS A 3 -21.63 -10.33 -20.06
CA HIS A 3 -21.25 -11.47 -20.92
C HIS A 3 -20.59 -12.55 -20.08
N TYR A 4 -21.10 -13.78 -20.13
CA TYR A 4 -20.63 -14.87 -19.27
C TYR A 4 -20.60 -16.22 -19.99
N HIS A 5 -19.62 -17.05 -19.64
CA HIS A 5 -19.66 -18.46 -19.99
C HIS A 5 -20.23 -19.29 -18.82
N TYR A 6 -19.69 -19.06 -17.63
CA TYR A 6 -20.21 -19.55 -16.36
C TYR A 6 -20.86 -18.40 -15.60
N LEU A 7 -22.09 -18.61 -15.12
CA LEU A 7 -22.79 -17.59 -14.35
C LEU A 7 -22.14 -17.50 -12.97
N PRO A 8 -21.75 -16.31 -12.50
CA PRO A 8 -21.26 -16.14 -11.14
C PRO A 8 -22.33 -16.54 -10.11
N THR A 9 -21.88 -16.83 -8.89
CA THR A 9 -22.74 -17.18 -7.76
C THR A 9 -22.40 -16.30 -6.56
N GLY A 10 -23.30 -16.27 -5.56
CA GLY A 10 -23.13 -15.54 -4.32
C GLY A 10 -24.08 -14.35 -4.17
N ASP A 11 -24.24 -13.89 -2.93
CA ASP A 11 -25.26 -12.91 -2.55
C ASP A 11 -25.09 -11.56 -3.27
N LEU A 12 -23.85 -11.10 -3.43
CA LEU A 12 -23.55 -9.87 -4.16
C LEU A 12 -23.92 -9.97 -5.65
N PHE A 13 -23.71 -11.12 -6.27
CA PHE A 13 -24.10 -11.32 -7.67
C PHE A 13 -25.63 -11.37 -7.81
N GLU A 14 -26.33 -12.07 -6.91
CA GLU A 14 -27.81 -12.09 -6.94
C GLU A 14 -28.42 -10.70 -6.71
N ARG A 15 -27.77 -9.84 -5.92
CA ARG A 15 -28.14 -8.42 -5.79
C ARG A 15 -27.87 -7.60 -7.04
N ALA A 16 -26.78 -7.90 -7.77
CA ALA A 16 -26.43 -7.21 -9.01
C ALA A 16 -27.33 -7.63 -10.19
N LYS A 17 -27.77 -8.88 -10.22
CA LYS A 17 -28.48 -9.53 -11.32
C LYS A 17 -29.70 -8.77 -11.88
N PRO A 18 -30.57 -8.11 -11.08
CA PRO A 18 -31.66 -7.29 -11.61
C PRO A 18 -31.21 -6.10 -12.46
N PHE A 19 -29.96 -5.65 -12.30
CA PHE A 19 -29.35 -4.56 -13.07
C PHE A 19 -28.62 -5.04 -14.32
N LEU A 20 -28.59 -6.36 -14.57
CA LEU A 20 -27.82 -6.97 -15.65
C LEU A 20 -28.74 -7.54 -16.73
N GLU A 21 -28.46 -7.17 -17.97
CA GLU A 21 -28.88 -7.95 -19.14
C GLU A 21 -27.85 -9.07 -19.36
N LEU A 22 -28.22 -10.30 -19.03
CA LEU A 22 -27.35 -11.47 -19.10
C LEU A 22 -27.21 -11.97 -20.55
N HIS A 23 -25.97 -12.12 -21.04
CA HIS A 23 -25.69 -12.63 -22.38
C HIS A 23 -24.67 -13.77 -22.32
N GLN A 24 -25.13 -15.01 -22.51
CA GLN A 24 -24.23 -16.16 -22.51
C GLN A 24 -23.33 -16.15 -23.76
N VAL A 25 -22.05 -16.46 -23.58
CA VAL A 25 -21.06 -16.56 -24.65
C VAL A 25 -20.32 -17.89 -24.59
N ASP A 26 -19.94 -18.39 -25.76
CA ASP A 26 -19.04 -19.53 -25.86
C ASP A 26 -17.60 -19.10 -25.63
N LEU A 27 -16.80 -20.02 -25.10
CA LEU A 27 -15.35 -19.85 -25.05
C LEU A 27 -14.80 -19.73 -26.48
N VAL A 28 -13.78 -18.90 -26.65
CA VAL A 28 -13.13 -18.66 -27.94
C VAL A 28 -11.78 -19.34 -27.91
N PRO A 29 -11.68 -20.66 -28.19
CA PRO A 29 -10.41 -21.39 -28.10
C PRO A 29 -9.41 -20.99 -29.18
N THR A 30 -9.87 -20.35 -30.26
CA THR A 30 -9.04 -19.91 -31.37
C THR A 30 -9.51 -18.58 -31.98
N ILE A 31 -8.56 -17.79 -32.50
CA ILE A 31 -8.80 -16.61 -33.33
C ILE A 31 -7.82 -16.63 -34.52
N TYR A 32 -8.33 -16.59 -35.75
CA TYR A 32 -7.50 -16.69 -36.98
C TYR A 32 -6.46 -17.83 -36.94
N ASP A 33 -6.90 -19.03 -36.57
CA ASP A 33 -6.05 -20.23 -36.38
C ASP A 33 -4.97 -20.12 -35.29
N ARG A 34 -4.99 -19.05 -34.47
CA ARG A 34 -4.16 -18.89 -33.26
C ARG A 34 -4.91 -19.41 -32.05
N ARG A 35 -4.24 -20.21 -31.22
CA ARG A 35 -4.82 -20.78 -29.99
C ARG A 35 -4.90 -19.73 -28.88
N LEU A 36 -6.04 -19.68 -28.20
CA LEU A 36 -6.30 -18.87 -27.00
C LEU A 36 -6.51 -19.80 -25.79
N SER A 37 -5.43 -20.19 -25.11
CA SER A 37 -5.47 -21.07 -23.93
C SER A 37 -5.85 -20.37 -22.62
N HIS A 38 -5.59 -19.06 -22.49
CA HIS A 38 -5.91 -18.31 -21.27
C HIS A 38 -7.23 -17.55 -21.41
N PHE A 39 -8.10 -17.61 -20.40
CA PHE A 39 -9.43 -17.01 -20.43
C PHE A 39 -9.39 -15.48 -20.61
N ALA A 40 -8.38 -14.79 -20.07
CA ALA A 40 -8.20 -13.35 -20.25
C ALA A 40 -8.07 -12.97 -21.75
N HIS A 41 -7.34 -13.77 -22.54
CA HIS A 41 -7.22 -13.53 -23.98
C HIS A 41 -8.50 -13.87 -24.75
N GLN A 42 -9.28 -14.82 -24.27
CA GLN A 42 -10.59 -15.10 -24.86
C GLN A 42 -11.54 -13.92 -24.59
N ALA A 43 -11.50 -13.37 -23.37
CA ALA A 43 -12.24 -12.16 -23.00
C ALA A 43 -11.82 -10.95 -23.84
N ASP A 44 -10.52 -10.80 -24.15
CA ASP A 44 -10.01 -9.76 -25.08
C ASP A 44 -10.71 -9.83 -26.44
N VAL A 45 -10.91 -11.02 -27.01
CA VAL A 45 -11.59 -11.15 -28.31
C VAL A 45 -13.08 -10.82 -28.18
N ILE A 46 -13.75 -11.40 -27.17
CA ILE A 46 -15.18 -11.22 -26.96
C ILE A 46 -15.52 -9.74 -26.74
N ARG A 47 -14.76 -9.02 -25.89
CA ARG A 47 -15.02 -7.60 -25.62
C ARG A 47 -14.92 -6.73 -26.89
N LEU A 48 -13.95 -6.99 -27.75
CA LEU A 48 -13.80 -6.25 -29.01
C LEU A 48 -14.94 -6.57 -29.98
N ASP A 49 -15.38 -7.82 -30.07
CA ASP A 49 -16.50 -8.21 -30.92
C ASP A 49 -17.83 -7.62 -30.45
N VAL A 50 -18.05 -7.60 -29.14
CA VAL A 50 -19.22 -6.96 -28.52
C VAL A 50 -19.22 -5.46 -28.81
N LEU A 51 -18.10 -4.76 -28.57
CA LEU A 51 -17.97 -3.34 -28.87
C LEU A 51 -18.15 -3.04 -30.37
N ARG A 52 -17.65 -3.91 -31.26
CA ARG A 52 -17.84 -3.73 -32.70
C ARG A 52 -19.32 -3.81 -33.07
N ARG A 53 -20.06 -4.74 -32.46
CA ARG A 53 -21.48 -4.97 -32.77
C ARG A 53 -22.40 -3.92 -32.14
N TYR A 54 -22.18 -3.58 -30.87
CA TYR A 54 -23.12 -2.78 -30.08
C TYR A 54 -22.61 -1.39 -29.71
N GLY A 55 -21.29 -1.17 -29.78
CA GLY A 55 -20.66 0.01 -29.21
C GLY A 55 -20.83 0.08 -27.69
N GLY A 56 -20.72 1.29 -27.14
CA GLY A 56 -20.89 1.59 -25.72
C GLY A 56 -19.56 1.62 -24.95
N ILE A 57 -19.66 1.41 -23.64
CA ILE A 57 -18.52 1.41 -22.71
C ILE A 57 -18.32 -0.02 -22.22
N TYR A 58 -17.11 -0.55 -22.44
CA TYR A 58 -16.64 -1.78 -21.84
C TYR A 58 -15.85 -1.47 -20.56
N LEU A 59 -16.09 -2.26 -19.52
CA LEU A 59 -15.36 -2.25 -18.25
C LEU A 59 -14.98 -3.70 -17.89
N ASP A 60 -13.75 -3.91 -17.46
CA ASP A 60 -13.35 -5.14 -16.77
C ASP A 60 -14.13 -5.27 -15.44
N LEU A 61 -14.31 -6.50 -14.95
CA LEU A 61 -15.14 -6.77 -13.77
C LEU A 61 -14.56 -6.23 -12.48
N ASP A 62 -13.26 -5.93 -12.46
CA ASP A 62 -12.52 -5.34 -11.37
C ASP A 62 -12.21 -3.85 -11.63
N VAL A 63 -13.05 -3.16 -12.42
CA VAL A 63 -13.01 -1.71 -12.60
C VAL A 63 -14.16 -1.04 -11.85
N ILE A 64 -13.82 -0.06 -11.01
CA ILE A 64 -14.80 0.78 -10.31
C ILE A 64 -14.95 2.10 -11.05
N SER A 65 -16.19 2.42 -11.43
CA SER A 65 -16.53 3.73 -11.99
C SER A 65 -16.58 4.78 -10.88
N VAL A 66 -15.74 5.80 -10.99
CA VAL A 66 -15.61 6.88 -10.02
C VAL A 66 -16.51 8.06 -10.41
N LYS A 67 -16.62 8.36 -11.72
CA LYS A 67 -17.36 9.50 -12.28
C LYS A 67 -18.04 9.14 -13.61
N PRO A 68 -19.11 9.87 -14.00
CA PRO A 68 -19.71 9.73 -15.33
C PRO A 68 -18.68 10.00 -16.44
N MET A 69 -18.74 9.22 -17.53
CA MET A 69 -17.87 9.35 -18.72
C MET A 69 -18.62 9.99 -19.90
N ASP A 70 -19.68 10.75 -19.63
CA ASP A 70 -20.62 11.24 -20.64
C ASP A 70 -19.96 12.17 -21.67
N ASP A 71 -18.99 12.96 -21.23
CA ASP A 71 -18.19 13.85 -22.06
C ASP A 71 -17.33 13.11 -23.08
N LEU A 72 -16.98 11.85 -22.80
CA LEU A 72 -16.20 11.00 -23.70
C LEU A 72 -17.04 10.34 -24.80
N LEU A 73 -18.38 10.36 -24.70
CA LEU A 73 -19.28 9.70 -25.65
C LEU A 73 -19.32 10.35 -27.04
N ASN A 74 -18.77 11.56 -27.19
CA ASN A 74 -18.68 12.26 -28.47
C ASN A 74 -17.52 11.76 -29.36
N HIS A 75 -16.65 10.90 -28.83
CA HIS A 75 -15.52 10.33 -29.56
C HIS A 75 -15.89 8.98 -30.21
N GLU A 76 -15.31 8.71 -31.39
CA GLU A 76 -15.55 7.45 -32.11
C GLU A 76 -15.02 6.23 -31.33
N PHE A 77 -13.83 6.36 -30.72
CA PHE A 77 -13.16 5.33 -29.95
C PHE A 77 -12.26 5.96 -28.88
N VAL A 78 -12.25 5.42 -27.67
CA VAL A 78 -11.48 5.94 -26.52
C VAL A 78 -10.80 4.80 -25.78
N MET A 79 -9.52 5.00 -25.43
CA MET A 79 -8.76 4.14 -24.51
C MET A 79 -7.91 5.00 -23.56
N GLY A 80 -7.54 4.45 -22.41
CA GLY A 80 -6.63 5.11 -21.46
C GLY A 80 -5.21 4.56 -21.51
N GLN A 81 -4.26 5.40 -21.11
CA GLN A 81 -2.87 4.99 -20.92
C GLN A 81 -2.70 4.10 -19.69
N GLU A 82 -1.94 3.02 -19.81
CA GLU A 82 -1.39 2.30 -18.67
C GLU A 82 0.07 2.73 -18.45
N GLY A 83 0.38 3.15 -17.22
CA GLY A 83 1.66 3.73 -16.87
C GLY A 83 1.77 5.22 -17.18
N VAL A 84 2.59 5.94 -16.41
CA VAL A 84 2.83 7.38 -16.61
C VAL A 84 3.30 7.65 -18.04
N GLY A 85 2.57 8.50 -18.76
CA GLY A 85 2.85 8.79 -20.18
C GLY A 85 2.59 7.64 -21.14
N GLY A 86 1.85 6.60 -20.73
CA GLY A 86 1.61 5.40 -21.52
C GLY A 86 2.84 4.50 -21.62
N SER A 87 3.68 4.48 -20.58
CA SER A 87 4.93 3.69 -20.54
C SER A 87 4.72 2.19 -20.72
N VAL A 88 3.52 1.67 -20.43
CA VAL A 88 3.13 0.28 -20.71
C VAL A 88 2.38 0.18 -22.04
N GLY A 89 1.36 1.04 -22.26
CA GLY A 89 0.58 1.07 -23.50
C GLY A 89 -0.80 1.69 -23.32
N LEU A 90 -1.78 1.21 -24.10
CA LEU A 90 -3.19 1.59 -23.97
C LEU A 90 -3.99 0.38 -23.47
N CYS A 91 -4.42 0.40 -22.21
CA CYS A 91 -5.04 -0.75 -21.59
C CYS A 91 -6.50 -0.92 -22.00
N ASN A 92 -6.93 -2.18 -22.13
CA ASN A 92 -8.22 -2.57 -22.67
C ASN A 92 -9.29 -2.86 -21.62
N GLY A 93 -8.98 -2.66 -20.33
CA GLY A 93 -9.94 -2.81 -19.24
C GLY A 93 -11.00 -1.71 -19.18
N VAL A 94 -10.81 -0.61 -19.92
CA VAL A 94 -11.81 0.44 -20.16
C VAL A 94 -11.73 0.87 -21.62
N ILE A 95 -12.79 0.63 -22.39
CA ILE A 95 -12.87 1.03 -23.80
C ILE A 95 -14.23 1.67 -24.06
N LEU A 96 -14.25 2.83 -24.70
CA LEU A 96 -15.47 3.40 -25.27
C LEU A 96 -15.40 3.30 -26.78
N SER A 97 -16.49 2.87 -27.42
CA SER A 97 -16.52 2.68 -28.87
C SER A 97 -17.90 2.94 -29.44
N GLN A 98 -17.96 3.59 -30.60
CA GLN A 98 -19.13 3.44 -31.47
C GLN A 98 -19.14 2.03 -32.09
N PRO A 99 -20.32 1.52 -32.51
CA PRO A 99 -20.38 0.30 -33.30
C PRO A 99 -19.54 0.45 -34.57
N ASN A 100 -18.74 -0.56 -34.91
CA ASN A 100 -17.84 -0.55 -36.06
C ASN A 100 -16.84 0.63 -36.10
N ALA A 101 -16.37 1.14 -34.96
CA ALA A 101 -15.31 2.15 -34.93
C ALA A 101 -14.08 1.72 -35.76
N ARG A 102 -13.46 2.66 -36.48
CA ARG A 102 -12.37 2.37 -37.42
C ARG A 102 -11.13 1.82 -36.71
N PHE A 103 -10.72 2.44 -35.59
CA PHE A 103 -9.57 1.98 -34.81
C PHE A 103 -9.79 0.55 -34.28
N LEU A 104 -10.99 0.27 -33.77
CA LEU A 104 -11.38 -1.06 -33.28
C LEU A 104 -11.20 -2.14 -34.35
N GLN A 105 -11.73 -1.90 -35.57
CA GLN A 105 -11.60 -2.86 -36.67
C GLN A 105 -10.14 -3.12 -37.06
N ARG A 106 -9.31 -2.07 -37.09
CA ARG A 106 -7.88 -2.21 -37.36
C ARG A 106 -7.17 -3.03 -36.30
N TRP A 107 -7.45 -2.75 -35.03
CA TRP A 107 -6.87 -3.45 -33.91
C TRP A 107 -7.29 -4.92 -33.88
N GLN A 108 -8.58 -5.23 -34.04
CA GLN A 108 -9.06 -6.61 -34.16
C GLN A 108 -8.34 -7.38 -35.27
N GLN A 109 -8.11 -6.75 -36.43
CA GLN A 109 -7.42 -7.39 -37.54
C GLN A 109 -5.96 -7.75 -37.23
N THR A 110 -5.35 -7.15 -36.21
CA THR A 110 -3.98 -7.53 -35.80
C THR A 110 -3.90 -8.89 -35.10
N TYR A 111 -5.01 -9.46 -34.63
CA TYR A 111 -5.03 -10.78 -33.97
C TYR A 111 -4.60 -11.93 -34.89
N HIS A 112 -4.52 -11.73 -36.21
CA HIS A 112 -3.82 -12.65 -37.12
C HIS A 112 -2.36 -12.95 -36.70
N THR A 113 -1.75 -12.02 -35.96
CA THR A 113 -0.38 -12.10 -35.43
C THR A 113 -0.34 -12.42 -33.94
N PHE A 114 -1.46 -12.80 -33.33
CA PHE A 114 -1.55 -13.09 -31.90
C PHE A 114 -0.52 -14.15 -31.47
N ASN A 115 0.19 -13.85 -30.37
CA ASN A 115 1.16 -14.74 -29.75
C ASN A 115 0.84 -14.92 -28.26
N MET A 116 0.52 -16.16 -27.87
CA MET A 116 0.20 -16.54 -26.48
C MET A 116 1.36 -16.31 -25.51
N GLU A 117 2.60 -16.26 -25.98
CA GLU A 117 3.78 -16.01 -25.14
C GLU A 117 3.90 -14.54 -24.69
N GLN A 118 3.09 -13.65 -25.26
CA GLN A 118 3.15 -12.21 -25.01
C GLN A 118 1.91 -11.72 -24.25
N TRP A 119 1.96 -11.83 -22.93
CA TRP A 119 0.84 -11.61 -22.01
C TRP A 119 0.01 -10.35 -22.28
N ASN A 120 0.61 -9.17 -22.37
CA ASN A 120 -0.16 -7.93 -22.56
C ASN A 120 0.07 -7.28 -23.92
N TYR A 121 0.70 -7.99 -24.87
CA TYR A 121 1.11 -7.34 -26.11
C TYR A 121 -0.08 -6.95 -26.97
N HIS A 122 -0.97 -7.87 -27.30
CA HIS A 122 -2.15 -7.56 -28.12
C HIS A 122 -3.20 -6.75 -27.38
N SER A 123 -3.28 -6.88 -26.05
CA SER A 123 -4.28 -6.21 -25.20
C SER A 123 -3.90 -4.79 -24.79
N VAL A 124 -2.59 -4.48 -24.65
CA VAL A 124 -2.12 -3.19 -24.09
C VAL A 124 -1.05 -2.53 -24.96
N ILE A 125 0.03 -3.23 -25.29
CA ILE A 125 1.20 -2.63 -25.96
C ILE A 125 0.87 -2.27 -27.41
N LEU A 126 0.26 -3.19 -28.15
CA LEU A 126 -0.03 -3.07 -29.57
C LEU A 126 -1.01 -1.93 -29.89
N PRO A 127 -2.16 -1.76 -29.21
CA PRO A 127 -3.00 -0.58 -29.46
C PRO A 127 -2.23 0.72 -29.19
N GLY A 128 -1.35 0.77 -28.17
CA GLY A 128 -0.45 1.91 -27.96
C GLY A 128 0.53 2.16 -29.10
N LYS A 129 1.05 1.11 -29.74
CA LYS A 129 1.90 1.21 -30.94
C LYS A 129 1.11 1.62 -32.20
N LEU A 130 -0.17 1.25 -32.30
CA LEU A 130 -1.02 1.57 -33.44
C LEU A 130 -1.54 3.01 -33.39
N ALA A 131 -1.89 3.52 -32.21
CA ALA A 131 -2.54 4.81 -32.04
C ALA A 131 -1.81 5.99 -32.72
N PRO A 132 -0.46 6.10 -32.69
CA PRO A 132 0.25 7.16 -33.40
C PRO A 132 0.03 7.20 -34.92
N TYR A 133 -0.36 6.09 -35.55
CA TYR A 133 -0.63 6.00 -36.99
C TYR A 133 -2.10 6.28 -37.35
N PHE A 134 -3.00 6.30 -36.37
CA PHE A 134 -4.44 6.44 -36.55
C PHE A 134 -5.04 7.47 -35.58
N LYS A 135 -4.33 8.59 -35.39
CA LYS A 135 -4.68 9.63 -34.39
C LYS A 135 -6.09 10.21 -34.55
N ASP A 136 -6.62 10.22 -35.77
CA ASP A 136 -7.96 10.73 -36.07
C ASP A 136 -9.08 9.69 -35.82
N GLU A 137 -8.72 8.47 -35.39
CA GLU A 137 -9.65 7.35 -35.14
C GLU A 137 -9.72 6.93 -33.67
N ILE A 138 -8.86 7.50 -32.79
CA ILE A 138 -8.81 7.18 -31.36
C ILE A 138 -8.53 8.43 -30.52
N THR A 139 -9.25 8.56 -29.42
CA THR A 139 -8.96 9.53 -28.36
C THR A 139 -8.27 8.81 -27.20
N ILE A 140 -7.14 9.33 -26.75
CA ILE A 140 -6.34 8.73 -25.67
C ILE A 140 -6.54 9.53 -24.39
N GLN A 141 -6.99 8.86 -23.33
CA GLN A 141 -7.09 9.42 -21.99
C GLN A 141 -5.78 9.29 -21.22
N ASN A 142 -5.57 10.22 -20.29
CA ASN A 142 -4.39 10.25 -19.43
C ASN A 142 -4.32 8.98 -18.56
N HIS A 143 -3.11 8.60 -18.14
CA HIS A 143 -2.90 7.45 -17.26
C HIS A 143 -3.71 7.50 -15.95
N THR A 144 -4.02 8.69 -15.45
CA THR A 144 -4.85 8.87 -14.24
C THR A 144 -6.34 8.63 -14.48
N SER A 145 -6.80 8.63 -15.73
CA SER A 145 -8.23 8.61 -16.03
C SER A 145 -8.91 7.28 -15.65
N PHE A 146 -8.26 6.15 -15.92
CA PHE A 146 -8.88 4.81 -15.75
C PHE A 146 -8.05 3.82 -14.93
N PHE A 147 -6.72 3.88 -15.01
CA PHE A 147 -5.84 2.78 -14.59
C PHE A 147 -4.82 3.19 -13.51
N TRP A 148 -4.98 4.35 -12.89
CA TRP A 148 -4.13 4.78 -11.78
C TRP A 148 -4.90 4.76 -10.46
N PRO A 149 -4.31 4.28 -9.36
CA PRO A 149 -2.96 3.68 -9.23
C PRO A 149 -2.79 2.33 -9.96
N LEU A 150 -1.54 1.93 -10.20
CA LEU A 150 -1.18 0.73 -10.97
C LEU A 150 -1.19 -0.58 -10.14
N TRP A 151 -0.97 -1.70 -10.84
CA TRP A 151 -0.82 -3.06 -10.30
C TRP A 151 0.50 -3.33 -9.57
N ASP A 152 1.40 -2.35 -9.52
CA ASP A 152 2.69 -2.48 -8.82
C ASP A 152 2.53 -2.27 -7.31
N SER A 153 3.54 -2.64 -6.51
CA SER A 153 3.47 -2.55 -5.06
C SER A 153 3.12 -1.14 -4.54
N PRO A 154 3.70 -0.04 -5.08
CA PRO A 154 3.29 1.32 -4.70
C PRO A 154 1.82 1.64 -4.99
N GLY A 155 1.29 1.20 -6.14
CA GLY A 155 -0.10 1.42 -6.53
C GLY A 155 -1.07 0.60 -5.70
N LEU A 156 -0.80 -0.70 -5.53
CA LEU A 156 -1.61 -1.59 -4.70
C LEU A 156 -1.65 -1.13 -3.24
N ARG A 157 -0.51 -0.71 -2.68
CA ARG A 157 -0.47 -0.14 -1.33
C ARG A 157 -1.31 1.14 -1.22
N ALA A 158 -1.26 2.01 -2.23
CA ALA A 158 -2.07 3.23 -2.25
C ALA A 158 -3.58 2.93 -2.26
N ILE A 159 -4.00 1.89 -2.98
CA ILE A 159 -5.41 1.47 -3.10
C ILE A 159 -5.89 0.78 -1.82
N PHE A 160 -5.16 -0.23 -1.33
CA PHE A 160 -5.67 -1.20 -0.35
C PHE A 160 -5.21 -0.98 1.09
N LEU A 161 -4.16 -0.20 1.32
CA LEU A 161 -3.58 -0.01 2.66
C LEU A 161 -3.61 1.46 3.09
N GLU A 162 -3.16 2.37 2.23
CA GLU A 162 -3.06 3.79 2.57
C GLU A 162 -4.42 4.50 2.48
N LYS A 163 -4.60 5.54 3.30
CA LYS A 163 -5.69 6.51 3.20
C LYS A 163 -5.16 7.83 2.66
N SER A 164 -4.72 7.82 1.40
CA SER A 164 -3.91 8.95 0.88
C SER A 164 -4.14 9.32 -0.59
N TYR A 165 -4.94 8.55 -1.32
CA TYR A 165 -5.15 8.77 -2.74
C TYR A 165 -6.43 9.56 -3.02
N ASP A 166 -6.31 10.65 -3.78
CA ASP A 166 -7.43 11.46 -4.26
C ASP A 166 -7.87 10.99 -5.66
N TRP A 167 -9.15 10.66 -5.78
CA TRP A 167 -9.77 10.16 -7.01
C TRP A 167 -10.25 11.29 -7.95
N ALA A 168 -9.87 12.55 -7.71
CA ALA A 168 -10.34 13.70 -8.47
C ALA A 168 -10.03 13.64 -9.98
N ASP A 169 -8.97 12.95 -10.40
CA ASP A 169 -8.63 12.83 -11.82
C ASP A 169 -9.15 11.53 -12.46
N ASN A 170 -9.75 10.64 -11.66
CA ASN A 170 -10.23 9.34 -12.11
C ASN A 170 -11.68 9.42 -12.61
N TYR A 171 -11.92 8.95 -13.84
CA TYR A 171 -13.24 8.48 -14.26
C TYR A 171 -13.50 7.07 -13.74
N ALA A 172 -12.46 6.25 -13.69
CA ALA A 172 -12.50 4.90 -13.14
C ALA A 172 -11.16 4.54 -12.48
N THR A 173 -11.16 3.45 -11.72
CA THR A 173 -9.94 2.81 -11.22
C THR A 173 -10.01 1.31 -11.41
N HIS A 174 -8.88 0.71 -11.76
CA HIS A 174 -8.70 -0.73 -11.87
C HIS A 174 -8.24 -1.28 -10.51
N LEU A 175 -8.84 -2.37 -10.03
CA LEU A 175 -8.50 -2.97 -8.74
C LEU A 175 -7.35 -3.98 -8.85
N TRP A 176 -7.07 -4.45 -10.07
CA TRP A 176 -5.96 -5.36 -10.38
C TRP A 176 -6.12 -6.66 -9.59
N GLU A 177 -7.30 -7.26 -9.68
CA GLU A 177 -7.73 -8.39 -8.84
C GLU A 177 -6.67 -9.48 -8.78
N SER A 178 -6.11 -9.89 -9.92
CA SER A 178 -5.13 -10.99 -9.92
C SER A 178 -3.85 -10.67 -9.15
N ALA A 179 -3.52 -9.39 -9.01
CA ALA A 179 -2.37 -8.92 -8.24
C ALA A 179 -2.71 -8.68 -6.75
N ALA A 180 -3.90 -8.15 -6.48
CA ALA A 180 -4.32 -7.77 -5.14
C ALA A 180 -4.97 -8.91 -4.34
N ASN A 181 -5.58 -9.89 -5.01
CA ASN A 181 -6.40 -10.93 -4.38
C ASN A 181 -5.66 -11.80 -3.36
N PRO A 182 -4.41 -12.27 -3.61
CA PRO A 182 -3.73 -13.16 -2.68
C PRO A 182 -3.64 -12.64 -1.24
N HIS A 183 -3.33 -11.34 -1.08
CA HIS A 183 -3.04 -10.75 0.24
C HIS A 183 -3.88 -9.53 0.61
N LEU A 184 -4.32 -8.72 -0.35
CA LEU A 184 -4.97 -7.42 -0.11
C LEU A 184 -6.51 -7.49 -0.19
N MET A 185 -7.07 -8.24 -1.14
CA MET A 185 -8.54 -8.42 -1.24
C MET A 185 -9.08 -9.65 -0.53
N LYS A 186 -8.20 -10.55 -0.07
CA LYS A 186 -8.62 -11.72 0.70
C LYS A 186 -9.42 -11.28 1.93
N ASP A 187 -10.56 -11.93 2.16
CA ASP A 187 -11.52 -11.67 3.25
C ASP A 187 -12.28 -10.32 3.15
N LEU A 188 -12.29 -9.67 1.97
CA LEU A 188 -13.09 -8.46 1.76
C LEU A 188 -14.60 -8.75 1.95
N SER A 189 -15.24 -7.97 2.81
CA SER A 189 -16.68 -8.01 3.09
C SER A 189 -17.25 -6.59 3.22
N GLU A 190 -18.58 -6.44 3.24
CA GLU A 190 -19.20 -5.13 3.50
C GLU A 190 -18.76 -4.55 4.84
N ASP A 191 -18.69 -5.38 5.89
CA ASP A 191 -18.21 -4.94 7.20
C ASP A 191 -16.77 -4.44 7.14
N VAL A 192 -15.88 -5.13 6.40
CA VAL A 192 -14.48 -4.69 6.20
C VAL A 192 -14.46 -3.35 5.47
N ILE A 193 -15.24 -3.18 4.40
CA ILE A 193 -15.30 -1.92 3.63
C ILE A 193 -15.80 -0.77 4.52
N MET A 194 -16.81 -1.02 5.35
CA MET A 194 -17.39 0.00 6.24
C MET A 194 -16.50 0.32 7.44
N THR A 195 -15.63 -0.61 7.86
CA THR A 195 -14.85 -0.48 9.10
C THR A 195 -13.40 -0.11 8.86
N ILE A 196 -12.74 -0.67 7.84
CA ILE A 196 -11.31 -0.46 7.57
C ILE A 196 -11.11 0.74 6.65
N ASP A 197 -10.32 1.70 7.10
CA ASP A 197 -10.02 2.92 6.34
C ASP A 197 -8.83 2.72 5.42
N ASN A 198 -9.05 2.88 4.11
CA ASN A 198 -8.05 3.00 3.06
C ASN A 198 -8.68 3.72 1.85
N SER A 199 -7.88 4.05 0.84
CA SER A 199 -8.34 4.83 -0.32
C SER A 199 -9.50 4.15 -1.07
N LEU A 200 -9.45 2.83 -1.23
CA LEU A 200 -10.50 2.05 -1.92
C LEU A 200 -11.79 1.96 -1.09
N ASN A 201 -11.69 1.54 0.16
CA ASN A 201 -12.85 1.36 1.03
C ASN A 201 -13.60 2.69 1.21
N CYS A 202 -12.85 3.79 1.37
CA CYS A 202 -13.43 5.12 1.38
C CYS A 202 -14.20 5.47 0.10
N LEU A 203 -13.69 5.08 -1.06
CA LEU A 203 -14.40 5.21 -2.34
C LEU A 203 -15.66 4.31 -2.38
N LEU A 204 -15.56 3.07 -1.90
CA LEU A 204 -16.62 2.07 -2.03
C LEU A 204 -17.80 2.28 -1.09
N ARG A 205 -17.60 2.87 0.09
CA ARG A 205 -18.67 3.10 1.09
C ARG A 205 -19.90 3.79 0.53
N ARG A 206 -19.71 4.76 -0.39
CA ARG A 206 -20.82 5.49 -1.04
C ARG A 206 -21.75 4.60 -1.86
N PHE A 207 -21.32 3.38 -2.20
CA PHE A 207 -22.12 2.41 -2.94
C PHE A 207 -22.78 1.36 -2.05
N LEU A 208 -22.44 1.33 -0.74
CA LEU A 208 -22.98 0.36 0.22
C LEU A 208 -24.09 0.92 1.11
N VAL A 209 -24.35 2.23 1.03
CA VAL A 209 -25.42 2.89 1.79
C VAL A 209 -26.48 3.45 0.85
N ASP A 210 -27.74 3.45 1.30
CA ASP A 210 -28.86 4.00 0.51
C ASP A 210 -28.75 5.52 0.33
N ASP A 211 -28.25 6.22 1.35
CA ASP A 211 -28.02 7.66 1.33
C ASP A 211 -26.55 7.97 1.70
N PRO A 212 -25.69 8.30 0.72
CA PRO A 212 -24.29 8.64 0.96
C PRO A 212 -24.07 9.82 1.91
N SER A 213 -25.06 10.69 2.13
CA SER A 213 -24.95 11.80 3.08
C SER A 213 -24.90 11.35 4.54
N THR A 214 -25.26 10.09 4.81
CA THR A 214 -25.16 9.46 6.13
C THR A 214 -23.74 9.01 6.49
N LEU A 215 -22.83 8.97 5.51
CA LEU A 215 -21.45 8.60 5.75
C LEU A 215 -20.73 9.69 6.53
N ASP A 216 -19.95 9.27 7.53
CA ASP A 216 -19.07 10.16 8.25
C ASP A 216 -17.95 10.64 7.33
N ALA A 217 -18.08 11.88 6.84
CA ALA A 217 -17.11 12.52 5.97
C ALA A 217 -15.73 12.68 6.63
N HIS A 218 -15.63 12.63 7.97
CA HIS A 218 -14.37 12.79 8.68
C HIS A 218 -13.44 11.58 8.49
N ARG A 219 -14.00 10.36 8.55
CA ARG A 219 -13.22 9.11 8.47
C ARG A 219 -12.38 8.98 7.21
N CYS A 220 -12.90 9.48 6.08
CA CYS A 220 -12.24 9.39 4.77
C CYS A 220 -11.49 10.66 4.36
N LYS A 221 -11.33 11.63 5.27
CA LYS A 221 -10.51 12.82 5.06
C LYS A 221 -9.05 12.42 4.88
N ILE A 222 -8.43 12.90 3.80
CA ILE A 222 -6.98 12.83 3.60
C ILE A 222 -6.38 14.09 4.25
N ILE A 223 -5.48 13.89 5.21
CA ILE A 223 -4.72 14.96 5.85
C ILE A 223 -3.29 14.98 5.32
N GLU A 224 -2.72 16.17 5.17
CA GLU A 224 -1.34 16.33 4.71
C GLU A 224 -0.33 16.15 5.85
N HIS A 225 -0.63 16.71 7.01
CA HIS A 225 0.14 16.65 8.26
C HIS A 225 -0.84 16.53 9.44
N SER A 226 -0.33 16.24 10.63
CA SER A 226 -1.12 16.32 11.86
C SER A 226 -1.66 17.73 12.08
N GLU A 227 -2.94 17.85 12.44
CA GLU A 227 -3.57 19.13 12.82
C GLU A 227 -3.30 19.47 14.30
N ARG A 228 -2.64 18.59 15.05
CA ARG A 228 -2.37 18.76 16.47
C ARG A 228 -1.11 19.59 16.72
N ALA A 229 -1.17 20.49 17.70
CA ALA A 229 -0.05 21.36 18.07
C ALA A 229 1.16 20.59 18.64
N ASP A 230 0.95 19.40 19.22
CA ASP A 230 2.01 18.54 19.73
C ASP A 230 2.66 17.66 18.65
N GLY A 231 2.16 17.73 17.41
CA GLY A 231 2.65 16.96 16.27
C GLY A 231 2.27 15.48 16.30
N LEU A 232 1.36 15.05 17.19
CA LEU A 232 0.90 13.65 17.25
C LEU A 232 0.09 13.33 16.00
N VAL A 233 0.54 12.36 15.20
CA VAL A 233 -0.16 11.90 13.99
C VAL A 233 -1.25 10.90 14.33
N GLY A 234 -0.96 9.95 15.22
CA GLY A 234 -1.89 8.90 15.60
C GLY A 234 -1.49 8.25 16.91
N HIS A 235 -2.49 7.81 17.66
CA HIS A 235 -2.33 6.96 18.84
C HIS A 235 -3.29 5.78 18.67
N TRP A 236 -2.75 4.57 18.75
CA TRP A 236 -3.48 3.32 18.59
C TRP A 236 -3.28 2.49 19.84
N SER A 237 -4.28 2.48 20.74
CA SER A 237 -4.24 1.64 21.95
C SER A 237 -4.14 0.14 21.60
N LEU A 238 -4.73 -0.25 20.46
CA LEU A 238 -4.90 -1.64 20.03
C LEU A 238 -5.65 -2.48 21.07
N GLU A 239 -6.54 -1.87 21.83
CA GLU A 239 -7.39 -2.61 22.77
C GLU A 239 -8.51 -3.35 22.02
N ARG A 240 -8.92 -4.51 22.55
CA ARG A 240 -10.06 -5.26 22.03
C ARG A 240 -11.34 -4.43 22.10
N ARG A 241 -11.95 -4.16 20.94
CA ARG A 241 -13.26 -3.50 20.83
C ARG A 241 -14.31 -4.47 20.29
N GLY A 242 -15.19 -4.95 21.18
CA GLY A 242 -16.28 -5.84 20.83
C GLY A 242 -15.85 -7.29 20.53
N ASP A 243 -16.80 -8.07 20.01
CA ASP A 243 -16.66 -9.51 19.76
C ASP A 243 -16.73 -9.89 18.27
N ALA A 244 -16.80 -8.91 17.37
CA ALA A 244 -16.85 -9.18 15.93
C ALA A 244 -15.52 -9.78 15.44
N VAL A 245 -15.58 -11.01 14.92
CA VAL A 245 -14.43 -11.70 14.32
C VAL A 245 -14.34 -11.28 12.86
N MET A 246 -13.54 -10.26 12.58
CA MET A 246 -13.27 -9.74 11.23
C MET A 246 -11.78 -9.88 10.90
N ASN A 247 -11.43 -10.11 9.64
CA ASN A 247 -10.05 -10.05 9.17
C ASN A 247 -9.99 -9.26 7.84
N PRO A 248 -9.19 -8.18 7.74
CA PRO A 248 -8.41 -7.58 8.81
C PRO A 248 -9.31 -6.88 9.85
N MET A 249 -8.84 -6.80 11.11
CA MET A 249 -9.49 -5.98 12.15
C MET A 249 -9.02 -4.52 12.06
N PRO A 250 -9.83 -3.55 12.50
CA PRO A 250 -9.40 -2.16 12.59
C PRO A 250 -8.38 -1.95 13.71
N ALA A 251 -7.33 -1.16 13.42
CA ALA A 251 -6.52 -0.51 14.45
C ALA A 251 -7.02 0.93 14.60
N TYR A 252 -7.85 1.19 15.62
CA TYR A 252 -8.46 2.51 15.79
C TYR A 252 -7.45 3.55 16.27
N ASP A 253 -7.47 4.71 15.63
CA ASP A 253 -6.79 5.92 16.10
C ASP A 253 -7.70 6.68 17.07
N ASP A 254 -7.17 7.09 18.22
CA ASP A 254 -7.86 7.93 19.21
C ASP A 254 -7.17 9.29 19.43
N SER A 255 -6.19 9.64 18.58
CA SER A 255 -5.53 10.95 18.60
C SER A 255 -6.43 12.11 18.15
N GLY A 256 -7.47 11.79 17.38
CA GLY A 256 -8.38 12.74 16.73
C GLY A 256 -8.05 13.08 15.28
N ASN A 257 -7.07 12.42 14.66
CA ASN A 257 -6.75 12.60 13.24
C ASN A 257 -7.39 11.53 12.32
N ASP A 258 -8.15 10.60 12.89
CA ASP A 258 -8.78 9.46 12.20
C ASP A 258 -7.81 8.62 11.38
N MET A 259 -6.56 8.47 11.82
CA MET A 259 -5.54 7.66 11.14
C MET A 259 -5.71 6.17 11.44
N ASN A 260 -6.94 5.64 11.36
CA ASN A 260 -7.23 4.24 11.61
C ASN A 260 -6.37 3.34 10.69
N GLY A 261 -5.69 2.37 11.28
CA GLY A 261 -4.95 1.34 10.58
C GLY A 261 -5.70 0.02 10.52
N LEU A 262 -4.96 -1.05 10.25
CA LEU A 262 -5.49 -2.40 10.20
C LEU A 262 -4.56 -3.41 10.84
N ILE A 263 -5.17 -4.51 11.27
CA ILE A 263 -4.54 -5.67 11.87
C ILE A 263 -4.91 -6.87 11.02
N ARG A 264 -3.96 -7.41 10.27
CA ARG A 264 -4.16 -8.60 9.43
C ARG A 264 -3.74 -9.85 10.21
N ASN A 265 -4.60 -10.87 10.23
CA ASN A 265 -4.38 -12.17 10.87
C ASN A 265 -3.92 -12.11 12.35
N GLY A 266 -4.02 -10.96 13.01
CA GLY A 266 -3.73 -10.81 14.44
C GLY A 266 -4.95 -11.19 15.28
N TYR A 267 -4.74 -11.45 16.57
CA TYR A 267 -5.84 -11.72 17.50
C TYR A 267 -5.56 -11.20 18.90
N TYR A 268 -6.61 -11.07 19.70
CA TYR A 268 -6.53 -10.72 21.13
C TYR A 268 -6.57 -12.00 21.96
N ALA A 269 -5.52 -12.27 22.74
CA ALA A 269 -5.50 -13.40 23.64
C ALA A 269 -6.33 -13.12 24.90
N ASP A 270 -6.97 -14.13 25.49
CA ASP A 270 -7.92 -13.94 26.61
C ASP A 270 -7.29 -13.31 27.87
N ASN A 271 -5.98 -13.48 28.06
CA ASN A 271 -5.24 -13.01 29.23
C ASN A 271 -4.27 -11.88 28.89
N ASP A 272 -4.48 -11.20 27.76
CA ASP A 272 -3.58 -10.17 27.27
C ASP A 272 -4.36 -8.97 26.73
N ASP A 273 -3.86 -7.76 26.95
CA ASP A 273 -4.50 -6.52 26.55
C ASP A 273 -3.96 -5.94 25.24
N GLY A 274 -2.92 -6.53 24.65
CA GLY A 274 -2.44 -6.17 23.31
C GLY A 274 -2.81 -7.15 22.21
N VAL A 275 -2.57 -6.73 20.97
CA VAL A 275 -2.75 -7.58 19.79
C VAL A 275 -1.56 -8.51 19.62
N TYR A 276 -1.82 -9.80 19.46
CA TYR A 276 -0.82 -10.79 19.11
C TYR A 276 -0.64 -10.93 17.60
N VAL A 277 0.61 -10.96 17.16
CA VAL A 277 1.02 -11.34 15.80
C VAL A 277 1.81 -12.65 15.84
N ASN A 278 1.53 -13.53 14.87
CA ASN A 278 1.94 -14.95 14.93
C ASN A 278 3.38 -15.25 14.43
N GLY A 279 4.15 -14.25 14.01
CA GLY A 279 5.47 -14.47 13.41
C GLY A 279 5.45 -15.16 12.04
N GLN A 280 4.30 -15.20 11.36
CA GLN A 280 4.09 -15.74 10.03
C GLN A 280 3.53 -14.65 9.09
N ASP A 281 2.22 -14.51 9.02
CA ASP A 281 1.48 -13.64 8.10
C ASP A 281 0.60 -12.61 8.83
N SER A 282 0.72 -12.52 10.16
CA SER A 282 0.08 -11.44 10.93
C SER A 282 0.92 -10.17 10.93
N TYR A 283 0.25 -9.03 10.80
CA TYR A 283 0.89 -7.71 10.90
C TYR A 283 -0.10 -6.63 11.31
N VAL A 284 0.42 -5.54 11.88
CA VAL A 284 -0.30 -4.28 12.05
C VAL A 284 0.27 -3.28 11.05
N PHE A 285 -0.61 -2.66 10.26
CA PHE A 285 -0.27 -1.58 9.34
C PHE A 285 -0.97 -0.29 9.76
N LEU A 286 -0.19 0.79 9.91
CA LEU A 286 -0.70 2.11 10.29
C LEU A 286 -0.41 3.12 9.16
N PRO A 287 -1.45 3.73 8.55
CA PRO A 287 -1.29 4.72 7.49
C PRO A 287 -0.74 6.04 8.04
N MET A 288 -0.16 6.85 7.17
CA MET A 288 0.42 8.17 7.52
C MET A 288 -0.23 9.29 6.70
N PRO A 289 -0.24 10.55 7.22
CA PRO A 289 -0.61 11.72 6.44
C PRO A 289 0.18 11.82 5.12
N SER A 290 -0.41 12.48 4.13
CA SER A 290 0.10 12.45 2.75
C SER A 290 1.43 13.19 2.54
N LYS A 291 1.87 14.00 3.51
CA LYS A 291 3.15 14.73 3.48
C LYS A 291 4.04 14.46 4.70
N THR A 292 3.72 13.48 5.54
CA THR A 292 4.64 13.00 6.59
C THR A 292 5.89 12.41 5.94
N ILE A 293 7.07 12.88 6.35
CA ILE A 293 8.37 12.50 5.78
C ILE A 293 9.32 11.99 6.85
N LEU A 294 10.26 11.13 6.45
CA LEU A 294 11.47 10.88 7.24
C LEU A 294 12.29 12.17 7.37
N PRO A 295 13.20 12.26 8.36
CA PRO A 295 14.06 13.42 8.51
C PRO A 295 14.84 13.70 7.22
N LEU A 296 14.82 14.97 6.81
CA LEU A 296 15.47 15.47 5.61
C LEU A 296 16.99 15.27 5.69
N PRO A 297 17.69 15.19 4.55
CA PRO A 297 19.14 15.21 4.51
C PRO A 297 19.71 16.47 5.18
N SER A 298 20.81 16.33 5.91
CA SER A 298 21.45 17.47 6.61
C SER A 298 21.89 18.57 5.66
N SER A 299 22.28 18.18 4.44
CA SER A 299 22.63 19.08 3.35
C SER A 299 21.48 20.00 2.89
N TRP A 300 20.22 19.68 3.19
CA TRP A 300 19.07 20.51 2.81
C TRP A 300 18.79 21.64 3.82
N GLY A 301 19.47 21.64 4.97
CA GLY A 301 19.50 22.78 5.88
C GLY A 301 18.17 23.09 6.56
N ARG A 302 17.31 22.09 6.80
CA ARG A 302 16.03 22.25 7.52
C ARG A 302 15.89 21.22 8.65
N PRO A 303 15.58 21.65 9.89
CA PRO A 303 15.28 20.73 10.97
C PRO A 303 14.06 19.88 10.65
N SER A 304 14.15 18.59 10.94
CA SER A 304 13.05 17.64 10.76
C SER A 304 13.24 16.44 11.67
N GLY A 305 12.15 15.80 12.06
CA GLY A 305 12.21 14.68 12.97
C GLY A 305 10.90 13.93 13.04
N VAL A 306 10.97 12.64 13.36
CA VAL A 306 9.82 11.80 13.66
C VAL A 306 10.12 10.95 14.89
N THR A 307 9.07 10.65 15.64
CA THR A 307 9.15 9.75 16.79
C THR A 307 8.10 8.67 16.65
N VAL A 308 8.48 7.42 16.89
CA VAL A 308 7.56 6.29 17.00
C VAL A 308 7.75 5.65 18.37
N GLN A 309 6.68 5.52 19.13
CA GLN A 309 6.67 4.88 20.44
C GLN A 309 5.68 3.72 20.42
N TRP A 310 6.00 2.61 21.08
CA TRP A 310 5.10 1.47 21.21
C TRP A 310 5.43 0.61 22.41
N ASP A 311 4.44 -0.14 22.90
CA ASP A 311 4.66 -1.24 23.83
C ASP A 311 4.77 -2.56 23.07
N MET A 312 5.77 -3.35 23.40
CA MET A 312 5.94 -4.69 22.85
C MET A 312 6.45 -5.67 23.91
N LYS A 313 5.89 -6.88 23.86
CA LYS A 313 6.53 -8.08 24.39
C LYS A 313 6.63 -9.12 23.29
N THR A 314 7.67 -9.93 23.27
CA THR A 314 7.92 -10.88 22.17
C THR A 314 8.23 -12.27 22.69
N ALA A 315 7.68 -13.29 22.03
CA ALA A 315 8.01 -14.70 22.25
C ALA A 315 9.07 -15.20 21.25
N SER A 316 9.48 -14.36 20.30
CA SER A 316 10.40 -14.76 19.25
C SER A 316 11.78 -15.10 19.81
N THR A 317 12.36 -16.18 19.28
CA THR A 317 13.74 -16.62 19.55
C THR A 317 14.63 -16.49 18.31
N HIS A 318 14.07 -16.00 17.20
CA HIS A 318 14.74 -15.95 15.91
C HIS A 318 15.38 -14.58 15.69
N THR A 319 16.59 -14.58 15.11
CA THR A 319 17.27 -13.37 14.64
C THR A 319 16.70 -12.91 13.30
N GLY A 320 16.79 -11.61 13.00
CA GLY A 320 16.42 -11.01 11.73
C GLY A 320 14.93 -10.68 11.55
N ARG A 321 14.12 -10.84 12.60
CA ARG A 321 12.67 -10.60 12.58
C ARG A 321 12.36 -9.12 12.79
N ALA A 322 11.42 -8.56 12.06
CA ALA A 322 11.06 -7.15 12.07
C ALA A 322 10.04 -6.86 13.18
N ALA A 323 10.45 -6.06 14.17
CA ALA A 323 9.56 -5.51 15.19
C ALA A 323 8.79 -4.29 14.65
N LEU A 324 9.51 -3.40 13.95
CA LEU A 324 8.96 -2.20 13.32
C LEU A 324 9.65 -1.98 11.97
N VAL A 325 8.89 -1.54 10.97
CA VAL A 325 9.40 -0.95 9.73
C VAL A 325 8.73 0.40 9.48
N ILE A 326 9.52 1.46 9.40
CA ILE A 326 9.08 2.73 8.81
C ILE A 326 9.41 2.66 7.32
N HIS A 327 8.38 2.61 6.48
CA HIS A 327 8.54 2.51 5.03
C HIS A 327 8.26 3.87 4.37
N SER A 328 9.24 4.42 3.65
CA SER A 328 9.07 5.58 2.76
C SER A 328 9.26 5.20 1.29
N ASN A 329 9.08 6.14 0.36
CA ASN A 329 9.28 5.88 -1.07
C ASN A 329 10.70 5.38 -1.41
N THR A 330 11.73 5.82 -0.68
CA THR A 330 13.14 5.54 -1.02
C THR A 330 14.00 5.05 0.14
N CYS A 331 13.45 5.03 1.36
CA CYS A 331 14.14 4.60 2.58
C CYS A 331 13.24 3.71 3.44
N LYS A 332 13.80 2.63 3.98
CA LYS A 332 13.17 1.77 5.00
C LYS A 332 14.04 1.79 6.26
N VAL A 333 13.44 2.10 7.41
CA VAL A 333 14.11 1.97 8.71
C VAL A 333 13.50 0.78 9.45
N PHE A 334 14.30 -0.23 9.68
CA PHE A 334 13.90 -1.46 10.36
C PHE A 334 14.41 -1.50 11.79
N ILE A 335 13.55 -1.94 12.70
CA ILE A 335 13.96 -2.48 14.00
C ILE A 335 13.88 -3.99 13.89
N LYS A 336 15.04 -4.66 13.97
CA LYS A 336 15.13 -6.12 13.82
C LYS A 336 15.70 -6.79 15.06
N THR A 337 15.32 -8.04 15.27
CA THR A 337 15.95 -8.89 16.27
C THR A 337 17.37 -9.27 15.86
N GLN A 338 18.28 -9.33 16.82
CA GLN A 338 19.66 -9.79 16.64
C GLN A 338 20.05 -10.73 17.78
N SER A 339 20.54 -11.91 17.44
CA SER A 339 21.11 -12.82 18.44
C SER A 339 22.43 -12.24 18.98
N ILE A 340 22.54 -12.18 20.31
CA ILE A 340 23.76 -11.83 21.02
C ILE A 340 24.30 -13.13 21.63
N LEU A 341 25.51 -13.51 21.20
CA LEU A 341 26.12 -14.79 21.57
C LEU A 341 26.11 -15.00 23.10
N GLY A 342 25.41 -16.05 23.54
CA GLY A 342 25.31 -16.43 24.95
C GLY A 342 24.49 -15.49 25.85
N ARG A 343 23.82 -14.47 25.31
CA ARG A 343 23.02 -13.50 26.10
C ARG A 343 21.54 -13.45 25.74
N GLY A 344 21.16 -13.88 24.53
CA GLY A 344 19.77 -13.91 24.10
C GLY A 344 19.54 -13.09 22.83
N LEU A 345 18.35 -12.52 22.71
CA LEU A 345 17.94 -11.70 21.57
C LEU A 345 17.94 -10.24 21.98
N ALA A 346 18.34 -9.33 21.10
CA ALA A 346 18.29 -7.88 21.33
C ALA A 346 17.79 -7.18 20.06
N LEU A 347 17.58 -5.86 20.10
CA LEU A 347 17.11 -5.09 18.95
C LEU A 347 18.25 -4.30 18.30
N ARG A 348 18.32 -4.35 16.98
CA ARG A 348 19.20 -3.54 16.13
C ARG A 348 18.37 -2.64 15.22
N VAL A 349 19.00 -1.59 14.71
CA VAL A 349 18.38 -0.69 13.72
C VAL A 349 19.09 -0.85 12.38
N GLU A 350 18.33 -1.07 11.31
CA GLU A 350 18.88 -1.10 9.95
C GLU A 350 18.21 -0.03 9.07
N THR A 351 19.03 0.76 8.38
CA THR A 351 18.53 1.66 7.34
C THR A 351 18.80 1.03 5.98
N TRP A 352 17.77 0.97 5.14
CA TRP A 352 17.83 0.45 3.78
C TRP A 352 17.41 1.55 2.81
N LEU A 353 18.14 1.69 1.70
CA LEU A 353 17.87 2.68 0.67
C LEU A 353 17.52 2.00 -0.64
N LEU A 354 16.63 2.63 -1.40
CA LEU A 354 16.33 2.25 -2.78
C LEU A 354 17.51 2.66 -3.66
N ALA A 355 17.99 1.73 -4.48
CA ALA A 355 19.06 1.98 -5.42
C ALA A 355 18.59 2.92 -6.54
N GLU A 356 19.55 3.52 -7.26
CA GLU A 356 19.28 4.39 -8.42
C GLU A 356 18.45 3.72 -9.52
N ASN A 357 18.46 2.39 -9.58
CA ASN A 357 17.61 1.65 -10.50
C ASN A 357 16.12 1.78 -10.17
N GLY A 358 15.75 2.12 -8.94
CA GLY A 358 14.36 2.34 -8.53
C GLY A 358 13.60 1.07 -8.13
N TRP A 359 14.24 -0.10 -8.05
CA TRP A 359 13.59 -1.36 -7.65
C TRP A 359 14.41 -2.25 -6.72
N SER A 360 15.72 -2.01 -6.56
CA SER A 360 16.56 -2.80 -5.65
C SER A 360 16.78 -2.08 -4.32
N TRP A 361 16.56 -2.78 -3.21
CA TRP A 361 16.82 -2.25 -1.86
C TRP A 361 18.15 -2.77 -1.32
N HIS A 362 18.93 -1.88 -0.69
CA HIS A 362 20.20 -2.25 -0.08
C HIS A 362 20.32 -1.71 1.34
N ARG A 363 20.83 -2.54 2.26
CA ARG A 363 21.16 -2.10 3.62
C ARG A 363 22.36 -1.15 3.60
N HIS A 364 22.18 0.05 4.12
CA HIS A 364 23.23 1.03 4.30
C HIS A 364 23.94 0.80 5.64
N LYS A 365 25.17 0.27 5.57
CA LYS A 365 25.92 -0.16 6.77
C LYS A 365 26.18 1.00 7.75
N ASP A 366 26.58 2.16 7.24
CA ASP A 366 26.96 3.30 8.08
C ASP A 366 25.75 4.01 8.72
N LEU A 367 24.54 3.68 8.28
CA LEU A 367 23.29 4.18 8.85
C LEU A 367 22.57 3.07 9.65
N SER A 368 23.23 1.96 9.91
CA SER A 368 22.70 0.82 10.67
C SER A 368 23.47 0.65 11.96
N VAL A 369 22.74 0.46 13.06
CA VAL A 369 23.31 0.28 14.40
C VAL A 369 23.08 -1.15 14.86
N GLY A 370 24.14 -1.82 15.31
CA GLY A 370 24.05 -3.16 15.90
C GLY A 370 23.30 -3.15 17.22
N ALA A 371 22.86 -4.32 17.67
CA ALA A 371 22.16 -4.44 18.94
C ALA A 371 23.10 -4.19 20.14
N GLY A 372 22.61 -3.40 21.10
CA GLY A 372 23.25 -3.18 22.39
C GLY A 372 23.08 -4.37 23.34
N PRO A 373 23.51 -4.22 24.62
CA PRO A 373 23.47 -5.31 25.60
C PRO A 373 22.06 -5.61 26.14
N PHE A 374 21.07 -4.78 25.82
CA PHE A 374 19.69 -4.91 26.31
C PHE A 374 18.96 -6.01 25.56
N VAL A 375 18.72 -7.11 26.26
CA VAL A 375 18.09 -8.30 25.72
C VAL A 375 16.57 -8.24 25.90
N ILE A 376 15.85 -8.71 24.88
CA ILE A 376 14.39 -8.87 24.87
C ILE A 376 14.02 -10.33 25.17
N ASN A 377 12.73 -10.60 25.35
CA ASN A 377 12.20 -11.94 25.65
C ASN A 377 12.86 -12.57 26.90
N GLN A 378 13.08 -11.74 27.93
CA GLN A 378 13.63 -12.19 29.22
C GLN A 378 12.56 -12.32 30.31
N ASP A 379 11.44 -11.62 30.15
CA ASP A 379 10.28 -11.69 31.00
C ASP A 379 9.00 -11.64 30.14
N ASP A 380 7.86 -11.97 30.75
CA ASP A 380 6.54 -11.88 30.11
C ASP A 380 5.90 -10.52 30.40
N ARG A 381 6.64 -9.43 30.18
CA ARG A 381 6.16 -8.07 30.37
C ARG A 381 6.33 -7.24 29.10
N TYR A 382 5.45 -6.25 28.97
CA TYR A 382 5.61 -5.20 27.98
C TYR A 382 6.76 -4.29 28.35
N HIS A 383 7.58 -3.98 27.35
CA HIS A 383 8.59 -2.94 27.40
C HIS A 383 8.20 -1.81 26.45
N ARG A 384 8.46 -0.57 26.87
CA ARG A 384 8.17 0.64 26.09
C ARG A 384 9.37 0.96 25.23
N TYR A 385 9.17 0.96 23.91
CA TYR A 385 10.20 1.32 22.95
C TYR A 385 9.93 2.70 22.37
N THR A 386 10.96 3.51 22.18
CA THR A 386 10.85 4.82 21.52
C THR A 386 11.96 4.97 20.50
N LEU A 387 11.61 5.03 19.21
CA LEU A 387 12.52 5.33 18.12
C LEU A 387 12.39 6.81 17.77
N ILE A 388 13.49 7.54 17.87
CA ILE A 388 13.60 8.94 17.46
C ILE A 388 14.54 9.01 16.26
N LEU A 389 14.04 9.57 15.16
CA LEU A 389 14.84 9.91 13.99
C LEU A 389 14.78 11.43 13.83
N GLN A 390 15.93 12.07 13.72
CA GLN A 390 16.00 13.52 13.61
C GLN A 390 17.21 14.00 12.84
N ASN A 391 17.05 15.20 12.32
CA ASN A 391 18.13 15.99 11.82
C ASN A 391 17.91 17.42 12.31
N ASP A 392 18.56 17.77 13.42
CA ASP A 392 18.57 19.12 13.94
C ASP A 392 19.92 19.78 13.62
N ILE A 393 19.88 21.06 13.28
CA ILE A 393 21.04 21.88 12.97
C ILE A 393 21.58 22.52 14.26
N LYS A 394 20.80 22.50 15.35
CA LYS A 394 21.24 23.06 16.63
C LYS A 394 22.29 22.14 17.28
N GLU A 395 23.52 22.62 17.31
CA GLU A 395 24.71 22.00 17.93
C GLU A 395 24.56 21.65 19.43
N ASP A 396 23.43 22.01 20.08
CA ASP A 396 23.26 21.99 21.53
C ASP A 396 22.42 20.83 22.10
N LEU A 397 22.18 19.76 21.33
CA LEU A 397 21.50 18.58 21.86
C LEU A 397 22.46 17.39 21.99
N LEU A 398 22.63 16.94 23.23
CA LEU A 398 23.24 15.66 23.64
C LEU A 398 22.59 14.41 22.99
N MET A 399 21.61 14.60 22.10
CA MET A 399 20.80 13.56 21.47
C MET A 399 21.37 13.16 20.10
N PRO A 400 21.70 11.88 19.88
CA PRO A 400 22.02 11.36 18.56
C PRO A 400 20.88 11.55 17.54
N ASN A 401 21.22 11.56 16.25
CA ASN A 401 20.25 11.69 15.14
C ASN A 401 19.30 10.50 15.02
N LEU A 402 19.76 9.31 15.39
CA LEU A 402 18.92 8.12 15.53
C LEU A 402 19.16 7.54 16.92
N VAL A 403 18.07 7.33 17.66
CA VAL A 403 18.11 6.70 18.98
C VAL A 403 16.92 5.75 19.12
N LEU A 404 17.18 4.55 19.60
CA LEU A 404 16.17 3.61 20.08
C LEU A 404 16.31 3.48 21.59
N TYR A 405 15.22 3.75 22.30
CA TYR A 405 15.09 3.52 23.73
C TYR A 405 14.29 2.25 24.02
N MET A 406 14.58 1.61 25.15
CA MET A 406 13.78 0.56 25.79
C MET A 406 13.64 0.95 27.27
N ASP A 407 12.41 1.19 27.73
CA ASP A 407 12.09 1.66 29.08
C ASP A 407 12.90 2.90 29.53
N GLY A 408 13.15 3.81 28.58
CA GLY A 408 13.92 5.04 28.82
C GLY A 408 15.44 4.88 28.79
N GLU A 409 15.96 3.67 28.60
CA GLU A 409 17.40 3.40 28.42
C GLU A 409 17.76 3.30 26.94
N VAL A 410 18.91 3.85 26.54
CA VAL A 410 19.38 3.83 25.14
C VAL A 410 19.89 2.43 24.78
N VAL A 411 19.26 1.77 23.80
CA VAL A 411 19.66 0.41 23.36
C VAL A 411 20.38 0.40 22.02
N ALA A 412 20.18 1.41 21.18
CA ALA A 412 20.92 1.64 19.94
C ALA A 412 20.90 3.13 19.61
N SER A 413 22.03 3.70 19.19
CA SER A 413 22.07 5.10 18.73
C SER A 413 23.21 5.38 17.76
N ILE A 414 23.07 6.46 16.98
CA ILE A 414 24.12 6.96 16.08
C ILE A 414 23.96 8.49 15.86
N SER A 415 25.04 9.24 16.11
CA SER A 415 25.04 10.71 16.04
C SER A 415 25.36 11.30 14.66
N GLY A 416 25.59 10.45 13.66
CA GLY A 416 25.88 10.86 12.28
C GLY A 416 24.80 10.42 11.29
N TRP A 417 23.66 9.94 11.78
CA TRP A 417 22.61 9.42 10.91
C TRP A 417 21.97 10.56 10.12
N SER A 418 22.16 10.52 8.80
CA SER A 418 21.53 11.42 7.85
C SER A 418 21.32 10.63 6.58
N ILE A 419 20.10 10.66 6.05
CA ILE A 419 19.80 10.07 4.74
C ILE A 419 20.59 10.87 3.68
N PRO A 420 21.31 10.21 2.76
CA PRO A 420 22.08 10.91 1.74
C PRO A 420 21.16 11.57 0.70
N ALA A 421 21.52 12.79 0.29
CA ALA A 421 20.85 13.52 -0.79
C ALA A 421 21.42 13.11 -2.16
N VAL A 422 21.20 11.85 -2.55
CA VAL A 422 21.62 11.27 -3.84
C VAL A 422 20.45 10.54 -4.46
N LEU A 423 20.42 10.41 -5.79
CA LEU A 423 19.34 9.71 -6.49
C LEU A 423 19.09 8.31 -5.89
N PRO A 424 17.83 7.89 -5.73
CA PRO A 424 16.60 8.58 -6.13
C PRO A 424 16.13 9.70 -5.16
N ILE A 425 16.88 10.04 -4.12
CA ILE A 425 16.53 11.01 -3.07
C ILE A 425 16.99 12.42 -3.47
N HIS A 426 16.09 13.22 -4.00
CA HIS A 426 16.38 14.57 -4.49
C HIS A 426 15.30 15.60 -4.13
N ARG A 427 14.13 15.15 -3.66
CA ARG A 427 13.01 15.98 -3.23
C ARG A 427 12.37 15.43 -1.95
N GLU A 428 11.64 16.27 -1.23
CA GLU A 428 11.03 15.90 0.07
C GLU A 428 10.04 14.72 -0.08
N GLU A 429 9.32 14.65 -1.20
CA GLU A 429 8.38 13.55 -1.50
C GLU A 429 9.05 12.17 -1.62
N ASP A 430 10.35 12.10 -1.92
CA ASP A 430 11.09 10.83 -1.98
C ASP A 430 11.23 10.19 -0.58
N LEU A 431 11.08 11.00 0.48
CA LEU A 431 11.17 10.60 1.88
C LEU A 431 9.80 10.45 2.55
N ARG A 432 8.71 10.61 1.80
CA ARG A 432 7.35 10.44 2.31
C ARG A 432 7.17 9.06 2.93
N ILE A 433 6.76 9.01 4.19
CA ILE A 433 6.41 7.79 4.89
C ILE A 433 5.08 7.28 4.34
N ARG A 434 5.08 6.04 3.88
CA ARG A 434 3.93 5.34 3.27
C ARG A 434 3.17 4.49 4.28
N GLY A 435 3.81 4.12 5.39
CA GLY A 435 3.16 3.49 6.52
C GLY A 435 4.16 2.94 7.54
N LEU A 436 3.63 2.59 8.71
CA LEU A 436 4.34 1.83 9.73
C LEU A 436 3.86 0.38 9.70
N TRP A 437 4.80 -0.55 9.76
CA TRP A 437 4.53 -1.98 9.84
C TRP A 437 5.06 -2.53 11.15
N PHE A 438 4.23 -3.27 11.89
CA PHE A 438 4.63 -3.99 13.09
C PHE A 438 4.40 -5.49 12.91
N GLY A 439 5.34 -6.30 13.40
CA GLY A 439 5.27 -7.76 13.32
C GLY A 439 5.63 -8.37 11.96
N SER A 440 5.67 -7.58 10.89
CA SER A 440 6.12 -8.01 9.56
C SER A 440 6.58 -6.79 8.73
N THR A 441 6.75 -6.97 7.42
CA THR A 441 7.08 -5.92 6.46
C THR A 441 6.16 -6.03 5.25
N GLU A 442 6.06 -4.95 4.49
CA GLU A 442 5.53 -5.02 3.14
C GLU A 442 6.32 -6.03 2.29
N PRO A 443 5.64 -6.93 1.56
CA PRO A 443 6.29 -7.83 0.61
C PRO A 443 6.84 -7.05 -0.59
N ASP A 444 7.89 -7.55 -1.22
CA ASP A 444 8.44 -6.91 -2.43
C ASP A 444 7.41 -6.90 -3.57
N HIS A 445 6.65 -7.99 -3.70
CA HIS A 445 5.53 -8.14 -4.63
C HIS A 445 4.32 -8.75 -3.91
N TYR A 446 3.17 -8.09 -3.98
CA TYR A 446 1.92 -8.58 -3.36
C TYR A 446 1.35 -9.83 -4.05
N GLN A 447 1.89 -10.24 -5.20
CA GLN A 447 1.53 -11.49 -5.86
C GLN A 447 2.28 -12.70 -5.30
N ASP A 448 3.44 -12.48 -4.68
CA ASP A 448 4.29 -13.55 -4.17
C ASP A 448 3.77 -14.07 -2.82
N PRO A 449 4.06 -15.33 -2.45
CA PRO A 449 3.79 -15.81 -1.10
C PRO A 449 4.39 -14.88 -0.04
N TRP A 450 3.64 -14.64 1.05
CA TRP A 450 4.10 -13.72 2.09
C TRP A 450 5.43 -14.20 2.71
N ASP A 451 6.43 -13.33 2.76
CA ASP A 451 7.74 -13.67 3.33
C ASP A 451 7.67 -13.72 4.86
N THR A 452 7.38 -14.91 5.37
CA THR A 452 7.31 -15.17 6.81
C THR A 452 8.69 -15.15 7.49
N SER A 453 9.80 -15.08 6.75
CA SER A 453 11.16 -15.09 7.34
C SER A 453 11.49 -13.79 8.08
N LEU A 454 10.76 -12.71 7.77
CA LEU A 454 10.91 -11.41 8.41
C LEU A 454 9.90 -11.17 9.53
N SER A 455 8.88 -12.02 9.67
CA SER A 455 7.81 -11.80 10.64
C SER A 455 8.24 -12.13 12.08
N LEU A 456 7.81 -11.29 13.03
CA LEU A 456 8.06 -11.40 14.46
C LEU A 456 6.81 -11.93 15.18
N GLU A 457 7.02 -12.89 16.07
CA GLU A 457 6.01 -13.35 17.02
C GLU A 457 6.05 -12.44 18.27
N ALA A 458 5.00 -11.66 18.48
CA ALA A 458 4.97 -10.62 19.50
C ALA A 458 3.55 -10.15 19.80
N TRP A 459 3.42 -9.41 20.91
CA TRP A 459 2.24 -8.62 21.24
C TRP A 459 2.58 -7.14 21.17
N TYR A 460 1.65 -6.34 20.66
CA TYR A 460 1.77 -4.88 20.54
C TYR A 460 0.58 -4.17 21.18
N LYS A 461 0.83 -3.01 21.79
CA LYS A 461 -0.19 -2.05 22.22
C LYS A 461 0.39 -0.64 22.31
N ASP A 462 -0.47 0.35 22.55
CA ASP A 462 -0.10 1.76 22.78
C ASP A 462 0.91 2.30 21.77
N ILE A 463 0.61 2.16 20.48
CA ILE A 463 1.46 2.67 19.42
C ILE A 463 1.16 4.15 19.23
N SER A 464 2.19 4.97 19.07
CA SER A 464 2.06 6.40 18.79
C SER A 464 3.12 6.87 17.81
N MET A 465 2.76 7.85 16.99
CA MET A 465 3.68 8.46 16.02
C MET A 465 3.54 9.98 16.04
N TRP A 466 4.68 10.68 16.01
CA TRP A 466 4.74 12.14 15.92
C TRP A 466 5.57 12.61 14.72
N GLU A 467 5.13 13.71 14.11
CA GLU A 467 5.86 14.50 13.10
C GLU A 467 6.91 15.44 13.72
N ARG A 468 7.51 15.01 14.84
CA ARG A 468 8.62 15.71 15.49
C ARG A 468 9.53 14.73 16.20
N ALA A 469 10.76 15.17 16.44
CA ALA A 469 11.64 14.53 17.40
C ALA A 469 11.17 14.85 18.84
N MET A 470 11.11 13.84 19.69
CA MET A 470 10.95 14.02 21.13
C MET A 470 12.28 14.41 21.80
N ASP A 471 12.20 15.19 22.88
CA ASP A 471 13.36 15.51 23.70
C ASP A 471 13.51 14.57 24.91
N ILE A 472 14.56 14.74 25.72
CA ILE A 472 14.84 13.81 26.81
C ILE A 472 13.80 13.89 27.95
N ARG A 473 13.14 15.04 28.07
CA ARG A 473 12.08 15.27 29.05
C ARG A 473 10.80 14.57 28.61
N ASP A 474 10.52 14.57 27.30
CA ASP A 474 9.39 13.84 26.70
C ASP A 474 9.50 12.32 26.98
N VAL A 475 10.70 11.75 26.83
CA VAL A 475 10.92 10.30 26.97
C VAL A 475 11.07 9.84 28.44
N GLY A 476 11.22 10.78 29.38
CA GLY A 476 11.49 10.47 30.79
C GLY A 476 12.85 9.77 31.02
N ALA A 477 13.77 9.88 30.06
CA ALA A 477 15.03 9.17 30.04
C ALA A 477 16.07 9.79 30.99
N ARG A 478 16.98 8.96 31.52
CA ARG A 478 18.16 9.44 32.26
C ARG A 478 19.18 9.97 31.25
N ALA A 479 19.90 11.03 31.62
CA ALA A 479 20.90 11.69 30.77
C ALA A 479 21.83 10.68 30.08
N PHE A 480 22.19 10.95 28.82
CA PHE A 480 23.10 10.15 28.00
C PHE A 480 24.35 9.73 28.78
N HIS A 481 24.40 8.47 29.18
CA HIS A 481 25.66 7.81 29.43
C HIS A 481 26.04 7.16 28.12
N ASN A 482 26.99 7.78 27.39
CA ASN A 482 27.57 7.20 26.20
C ASN A 482 27.88 5.72 26.47
N ALA A 483 27.22 4.83 25.75
CA ALA A 483 27.83 3.55 25.42
C ALA A 483 28.94 3.89 24.40
N ASP A 484 30.09 4.29 24.94
CA ASP A 484 31.26 4.76 24.19
C ASP A 484 31.82 3.67 23.26
N PRO A 485 32.63 4.06 22.26
CA PRO A 485 32.80 3.34 21.00
C PRO A 485 33.75 2.15 21.14
N LEU A 486 33.33 1.00 20.61
CA LEU A 486 34.21 -0.12 20.26
C LEU A 486 33.91 -0.62 18.85
#